data_AF-A0A1M5X8L9-F1
#
_entry.id   AF-A0A1M5X8L9-F1
#
_cell.length_a   1.000
_cell.length_b   1.000
_cell.length_c   1.000
_cell.angle_alpha   90.00
_cell.angle_beta   90.00
_cell.angle_gamma   90.00
#
_symmetry.space_group_name_H-M   'P 1'
#
loop_
_entity.id
_entity.type
_entity.pdbx_description
1 polymer ?
#
loop_
_entity_poly.entity_id
_entity_poly.type
_entity_poly.pdbx_seq_one_letter_code
_entity_poly.pdbx_strand_id
1 'polypeptide(L)'
;MSLIDNTYFQDSNIVANINEPDPNAKTDNVLGLKIIKGERDVLSFAFGFEMWEDFKQYITNGIDGNTPGNYLEIINGKTYTIQGKKHYWEGLILPETKESLLADYVYCTYHDDNQTQTTGIGEVAVDNKVGNRVSMTSKMTKVWNRFIEKLHGGFRSHPSGFTIEGNPFWYLPGGGVDYYGINRKSGNVSLVQFLFDNKSDYPLLDTNYRRFGEFKNELGL
;
A
#
# COMPACT_ATOMS: atom_id res chain seq x y z
N MET A 1 -14.95 6.08 9.38
CA MET A 1 -14.60 6.89 8.21
C MET A 1 -13.13 6.66 7.92
N SER A 2 -12.77 6.43 6.67
CA SER A 2 -11.39 6.10 6.26
C SER A 2 -10.66 7.34 5.77
N LEU A 3 -9.32 7.28 5.68
CA LEU A 3 -8.48 8.38 5.20
C LEU A 3 -8.71 8.71 3.72
N ILE A 4 -9.12 7.70 2.95
CA ILE A 4 -9.51 7.84 1.54
C ILE A 4 -10.99 7.48 1.36
N ASP A 5 -11.55 7.95 0.26
CA ASP A 5 -12.92 7.67 -0.19
C ASP A 5 -12.94 7.35 -1.69
N ASN A 6 -14.14 7.19 -2.26
CA ASN A 6 -14.33 6.89 -3.68
C ASN A 6 -13.72 7.95 -4.61
N THR A 7 -13.48 9.20 -4.14
CA THR A 7 -12.87 10.27 -4.93
C THR A 7 -11.39 10.04 -5.23
N TYR A 8 -10.74 9.09 -4.56
CA TYR A 8 -9.35 8.69 -4.85
C TYR A 8 -9.23 7.66 -5.97
N PHE A 9 -10.35 7.15 -6.49
CA PHE A 9 -10.39 6.17 -7.59
C PHE A 9 -10.71 6.84 -8.93
N GLN A 10 -10.05 7.98 -9.16
CA GLN A 10 -10.09 8.75 -10.40
C GLN A 10 -8.69 8.86 -11.02
N ASP A 11 -8.60 9.30 -12.28
CA ASP A 11 -7.36 9.49 -13.06
C ASP A 11 -6.42 8.27 -13.18
N SER A 12 -5.51 8.11 -12.23
CA SER A 12 -4.49 7.05 -12.23
C SER A 12 -5.03 5.70 -11.75
N ASN A 13 -6.06 5.71 -10.90
CA ASN A 13 -6.68 4.53 -10.29
C ASN A 13 -8.16 4.45 -10.66
N ILE A 14 -8.48 4.68 -11.94
CA ILE A 14 -9.88 4.71 -12.42
C ILE A 14 -10.54 3.36 -12.19
N VAL A 15 -11.56 3.36 -11.33
CA VAL A 15 -12.54 2.28 -11.20
C VAL A 15 -13.82 2.74 -11.90
N ALA A 16 -14.32 1.94 -12.84
CA ALA A 16 -15.55 2.26 -13.56
C ALA A 16 -16.78 2.17 -12.64
N ASN A 17 -17.79 2.98 -12.94
CA ASN A 17 -19.13 2.95 -12.31
C ASN A 17 -19.18 3.25 -10.80
N ILE A 18 -18.17 3.94 -10.26
CA ILE A 18 -18.14 4.38 -8.85
C ILE A 18 -19.22 5.39 -8.44
N ASN A 19 -19.91 6.01 -9.40
CA ASN A 19 -20.96 7.01 -9.18
C ASN A 19 -22.30 6.63 -9.87
N GLU A 20 -22.39 5.43 -10.47
CA GLU A 20 -23.66 5.00 -11.05
C GLU A 20 -24.57 4.49 -9.92
N PRO A 21 -25.80 5.03 -9.75
CA PRO A 21 -26.72 4.51 -8.77
C PRO A 21 -27.11 3.08 -9.17
N ASP A 22 -26.47 2.09 -8.56
CA ASP A 22 -26.85 0.69 -8.72
C ASP A 22 -28.20 0.48 -8.02
N PRO A 23 -29.27 0.06 -8.73
CA PRO A 23 -30.55 -0.29 -8.10
C PRO A 23 -30.41 -1.43 -7.07
N ASN A 24 -29.29 -2.16 -7.08
CA ASN A 24 -28.88 -3.11 -6.06
C ASN A 24 -27.62 -2.58 -5.33
N ALA A 25 -27.79 -1.76 -4.29
CA ALA A 25 -26.74 -1.08 -3.49
C ALA A 25 -25.65 -1.97 -2.80
N LYS A 26 -25.23 -3.08 -3.42
CA LYS A 26 -24.21 -4.01 -2.92
C LYS A 26 -22.80 -3.59 -3.32
N THR A 27 -22.62 -2.98 -4.49
CA THR A 27 -21.32 -2.63 -5.11
C THR A 27 -20.64 -1.45 -4.45
N ASP A 28 -21.39 -0.39 -4.09
CA ASP A 28 -20.87 0.74 -3.30
C ASP A 28 -20.34 0.32 -1.92
N ASN A 29 -20.98 -0.70 -1.32
CA ASN A 29 -20.54 -1.29 -0.06
C ASN A 29 -19.22 -2.08 -0.21
N VAL A 30 -19.01 -2.75 -1.36
CA VAL A 30 -17.79 -3.54 -1.60
C VAL A 30 -16.55 -2.65 -1.68
N LEU A 31 -16.60 -1.53 -2.39
CA LEU A 31 -15.46 -0.61 -2.49
C LEU A 31 -15.16 0.02 -1.12
N GLY A 32 -16.19 0.49 -0.40
CA GLY A 32 -16.04 1.04 0.95
C GLY A 32 -15.41 0.04 1.93
N LEU A 33 -15.85 -1.22 1.91
CA LEU A 33 -15.25 -2.29 2.72
C LEU A 33 -13.81 -2.59 2.33
N LYS A 34 -13.49 -2.55 1.03
CA LYS A 34 -12.11 -2.73 0.54
C LYS A 34 -11.21 -1.57 0.94
N ILE A 35 -11.71 -0.34 0.98
CA ILE A 35 -10.99 0.81 1.51
C ILE A 35 -10.63 0.57 2.98
N ILE A 36 -11.61 0.20 3.82
CA ILE A 36 -11.39 -0.08 5.25
C ILE A 36 -10.36 -1.21 5.44
N LYS A 37 -10.51 -2.29 4.67
CA LYS A 37 -9.59 -3.43 4.72
C LYS A 37 -8.18 -3.04 4.26
N GLY A 38 -8.05 -2.32 3.16
CA GLY A 38 -6.77 -1.90 2.61
C GLY A 38 -6.03 -0.93 3.53
N GLU A 39 -6.74 0.01 4.15
CA GLU A 39 -6.19 0.90 5.17
C GLU A 39 -5.64 0.10 6.36
N ARG A 40 -6.44 -0.81 6.91
CA ARG A 40 -5.99 -1.69 7.99
C ARG A 40 -4.78 -2.51 7.56
N ASP A 41 -4.84 -3.18 6.42
CA ASP A 41 -3.81 -4.14 6.00
C ASP A 41 -2.48 -3.41 5.73
N VAL A 42 -2.48 -2.26 5.04
CA VAL A 42 -1.27 -1.48 4.77
C VAL A 42 -0.71 -0.80 6.02
N LEU A 43 -1.56 -0.20 6.86
CA LEU A 43 -1.06 0.57 8.01
C LEU A 43 -0.68 -0.33 9.18
N SER A 44 -1.44 -1.40 9.46
CA SER A 44 -1.00 -2.41 10.44
C SER A 44 0.28 -3.10 10.00
N PHE A 45 0.48 -3.26 8.69
CA PHE A 45 1.74 -3.72 8.13
C PHE A 45 2.87 -2.70 8.35
N ALA A 46 2.70 -1.43 8.00
CA ALA A 46 3.75 -0.42 8.12
C ALA A 46 4.11 -0.09 9.57
N PHE A 47 3.12 0.08 10.44
CA PHE A 47 3.30 0.52 11.83
C PHE A 47 3.55 -0.64 12.80
N GLY A 48 2.93 -1.79 12.55
CA GLY A 48 2.74 -2.83 13.54
C GLY A 48 1.40 -2.69 14.22
N PHE A 49 0.96 -3.77 14.85
CA PHE A 49 -0.39 -3.85 15.41
C PHE A 49 -0.65 -2.81 16.52
N GLU A 50 0.30 -2.62 17.44
CA GLU A 50 0.14 -1.69 18.58
C GLU A 50 0.00 -0.22 18.13
N MET A 51 0.94 0.25 17.31
CA MET A 51 0.88 1.60 16.76
C MET A 51 -0.33 1.80 15.83
N TRP A 52 -0.74 0.78 15.09
CA TRP A 52 -1.98 0.84 14.31
C TRP A 52 -3.23 1.01 15.17
N GLU A 53 -3.36 0.24 16.26
CA GLU A 53 -4.49 0.34 17.16
C GLU A 53 -4.57 1.71 17.87
N ASP A 54 -3.42 2.33 18.15
CA ASP A 54 -3.34 3.69 18.66
C ASP A 54 -3.73 4.71 17.56
N PHE A 55 -3.12 4.60 16.38
CA PHE A 55 -3.38 5.49 15.25
C PHE A 55 -4.84 5.48 14.79
N LYS A 56 -5.50 4.31 14.75
CA LYS A 56 -6.88 4.19 14.23
C LYS A 56 -7.88 5.04 15.00
N GLN A 57 -7.61 5.31 16.28
CA GLN A 57 -8.50 6.10 17.15
C GLN A 57 -8.66 7.53 16.63
N TYR A 58 -7.60 8.07 16.01
CA TYR A 58 -7.53 9.44 15.51
C TYR A 58 -8.12 9.64 14.11
N ILE A 59 -8.44 8.55 13.40
CA ILE A 59 -8.96 8.59 12.03
C ILE A 59 -10.40 8.05 11.90
N THR A 60 -10.94 7.42 12.95
CA THR A 60 -12.22 6.69 12.91
C THR A 60 -13.40 7.54 12.43
N ASN A 61 -13.40 8.86 12.66
CA ASN A 61 -14.44 9.79 12.22
C ASN A 61 -13.88 10.90 11.30
N GLY A 62 -12.82 10.59 10.55
CA GLY A 62 -11.98 11.60 9.91
C GLY A 62 -10.83 11.98 10.86
N ILE A 63 -9.99 12.92 10.42
CA ILE A 63 -8.83 13.38 11.20
C ILE A 63 -9.34 14.16 12.41
N ASP A 64 -9.17 13.62 13.61
CA ASP A 64 -9.52 14.28 14.87
C ASP A 64 -8.68 15.58 15.03
N GLY A 65 -9.29 16.66 15.50
CA GLY A 65 -8.58 17.90 15.81
C GLY A 65 -7.54 17.74 16.92
N ASN A 66 -7.65 16.69 17.74
CA ASN A 66 -6.68 16.33 18.78
C ASN A 66 -5.61 15.32 18.30
N THR A 67 -5.55 15.04 16.99
CA THR A 67 -4.57 14.11 16.44
C THR A 67 -3.15 14.59 16.78
N PRO A 68 -2.31 13.73 17.39
CA PRO A 68 -0.92 14.05 17.68
C PRO A 68 -0.16 14.56 16.45
N GLY A 69 0.71 15.55 16.63
CA GLY A 69 1.43 16.20 15.53
C GLY A 69 2.26 15.23 14.68
N ASN A 70 2.89 14.24 15.32
CA ASN A 70 3.62 13.16 14.63
C ASN A 70 2.70 12.32 13.71
N TYR A 71 1.45 12.05 14.10
CA TYR A 71 0.49 11.36 13.23
C TYR A 71 -0.03 12.25 12.10
N LEU A 72 -0.21 13.55 12.34
CA LEU A 72 -0.52 14.51 11.27
C LEU A 72 0.60 14.58 10.22
N GLU A 73 1.86 14.48 10.64
CA GLU A 73 3.02 14.43 9.75
C GLU A 73 3.05 13.15 8.90
N ILE A 74 2.57 12.01 9.42
CA ILE A 74 2.39 10.80 8.61
C ILE A 74 1.31 11.01 7.55
N ILE A 75 0.18 11.61 7.93
CA ILE A 75 -0.98 11.77 7.04
C ILE A 75 -0.69 12.79 5.94
N ASN A 76 -0.22 13.98 6.31
CA ASN A 76 -0.08 15.13 5.40
C ASN A 76 1.33 15.27 4.79
N GLY A 77 2.30 14.49 5.27
CA GLY A 77 3.69 14.61 4.84
C GLY A 77 4.52 15.52 5.74
N LYS A 78 5.85 15.38 5.63
CA LYS A 78 6.83 16.18 6.39
C LYS A 78 8.14 16.30 5.61
N THR A 79 8.74 17.48 5.68
CA THR A 79 10.14 17.69 5.29
C THR A 79 11.03 17.62 6.53
N TYR A 80 12.08 16.81 6.49
CA TYR A 80 13.03 16.66 7.60
C TYR A 80 14.47 16.58 7.09
N THR A 81 15.45 16.76 7.99
CA THR A 81 16.87 16.78 7.63
C THR A 81 17.64 15.78 8.49
N ILE A 82 18.38 14.89 7.84
CA ILE A 82 19.28 13.93 8.49
C ILE A 82 20.67 14.13 7.92
N GLN A 83 21.66 14.35 8.78
CA GLN A 83 23.07 14.51 8.39
C GLN A 83 23.27 15.56 7.28
N GLY A 84 22.54 16.68 7.35
CA GLY A 84 22.61 17.77 6.37
C GLY A 84 21.91 17.51 5.04
N LYS A 85 21.27 16.35 4.84
CA LYS A 85 20.46 16.03 3.65
C LYS A 85 18.98 16.18 3.94
N LYS A 86 18.25 16.83 3.02
CA LYS A 86 16.79 16.98 3.10
C LYS A 86 16.08 15.73 2.59
N HIS A 87 15.03 15.36 3.30
CA HIS A 87 14.16 14.24 3.02
C HIS A 87 12.71 14.74 3.04
N TYR A 88 11.89 14.27 2.10
CA TYR A 88 10.52 14.71 1.87
C TYR A 88 9.61 13.48 1.90
N TRP A 89 8.77 13.39 2.93
CA TRP A 89 7.66 12.45 2.97
C TRP A 89 6.43 13.17 2.42
N GLU A 90 5.81 12.61 1.39
CA GLU A 90 4.67 13.21 0.68
C GLU A 90 3.34 13.11 1.43
N GLY A 91 3.25 12.20 2.42
CA GLY A 91 2.02 11.92 3.15
C GLY A 91 1.32 10.65 2.68
N LEU A 92 0.40 10.15 3.53
CA LEU A 92 -0.49 9.04 3.15
C LEU A 92 -1.53 9.49 2.12
N ILE A 93 -1.95 10.75 2.19
CA ILE A 93 -2.96 11.33 1.31
C ILE A 93 -2.42 12.61 0.66
N LEU A 94 -2.68 12.75 -0.63
CA LEU A 94 -2.40 13.95 -1.41
C LEU A 94 -3.73 14.50 -1.94
N PRO A 95 -4.42 15.38 -1.19
CA PRO A 95 -5.76 15.84 -1.56
C PRO A 95 -5.81 16.58 -2.91
N GLU A 96 -4.73 17.28 -3.25
CA GLU A 96 -4.58 18.09 -4.48
C GLU A 96 -4.64 17.23 -5.76
N THR A 97 -3.93 16.10 -5.75
CA THR A 97 -3.84 15.18 -6.89
C THR A 97 -4.72 13.95 -6.73
N LYS A 98 -5.40 13.82 -5.59
CA LYS A 98 -6.21 12.64 -5.20
C LYS A 98 -5.43 11.33 -5.30
N GLU A 99 -4.14 11.41 -4.99
CA GLU A 99 -3.27 10.25 -4.89
C GLU A 99 -3.12 9.79 -3.44
N SER A 100 -3.02 8.48 -3.26
CA SER A 100 -2.72 7.89 -1.95
C SER A 100 -2.06 6.52 -2.13
N LEU A 101 -1.11 6.22 -1.25
CA LEU A 101 -0.55 4.87 -1.12
C LEU A 101 -1.67 3.83 -0.88
N LEU A 102 -2.67 4.18 -0.08
CA LEU A 102 -3.79 3.29 0.26
C LEU A 102 -4.67 3.03 -0.97
N ALA A 103 -4.90 4.06 -1.78
CA ALA A 103 -5.69 3.93 -3.00
C ALA A 103 -5.02 3.00 -4.02
N ASP A 104 -3.69 3.04 -4.14
CA ASP A 104 -2.94 2.14 -5.02
C ASP A 104 -3.10 0.67 -4.61
N TYR A 105 -3.06 0.37 -3.32
CA TYR A 105 -3.27 -0.99 -2.80
C TYR A 105 -4.72 -1.47 -3.00
N VAL A 106 -5.69 -0.61 -2.66
CA VAL A 106 -7.12 -0.92 -2.84
C VAL A 106 -7.45 -1.14 -4.30
N TYR A 107 -6.86 -0.37 -5.22
CA TYR A 107 -7.04 -0.57 -6.66
C TYR A 107 -6.60 -1.96 -7.11
N CYS A 108 -5.40 -2.40 -6.73
CA CYS A 108 -4.89 -3.72 -7.10
C CYS A 108 -5.77 -4.85 -6.52
N THR A 109 -6.11 -4.78 -5.23
CA THR A 109 -6.95 -5.80 -4.58
C THR A 109 -8.41 -5.77 -5.03
N TYR A 110 -8.92 -4.63 -5.48
CA TYR A 110 -10.25 -4.53 -6.08
C TYR A 110 -10.29 -5.26 -7.42
N HIS A 111 -9.29 -5.08 -8.26
CA HIS A 111 -9.27 -5.68 -9.59
C HIS A 111 -8.91 -7.17 -9.59
N ASP A 112 -8.09 -7.62 -8.64
CA ASP A 112 -7.77 -9.03 -8.46
C ASP A 112 -9.04 -9.85 -8.11
N ASP A 113 -9.80 -9.39 -7.11
CA ASP A 113 -11.04 -10.05 -6.68
C ASP A 113 -12.16 -10.01 -7.75
N ASN A 114 -12.15 -9.00 -8.63
CA ASN A 114 -13.14 -8.86 -9.70
C ASN A 114 -12.72 -9.55 -11.01
N GLN A 115 -11.60 -10.27 -11.04
CA GLN A 115 -11.16 -11.02 -12.21
C GLN A 115 -12.08 -12.23 -12.48
N THR A 116 -12.67 -12.80 -11.44
CA THR A 116 -13.67 -13.86 -11.51
C THR A 116 -14.92 -13.45 -10.74
N GLN A 117 -16.04 -14.10 -11.02
CA GLN A 117 -17.30 -13.89 -10.33
C GLN A 117 -17.77 -15.20 -9.70
N THR A 118 -18.05 -15.18 -8.41
CA THR A 118 -18.68 -16.30 -7.72
C THR A 118 -20.13 -16.42 -8.17
N THR A 119 -20.48 -17.55 -8.77
CA THR A 119 -21.86 -17.96 -9.04
C THR A 119 -22.28 -19.05 -8.07
N GLY A 120 -23.58 -19.32 -7.95
CA GLY A 120 -24.10 -20.39 -7.08
C GLY A 120 -23.58 -21.81 -7.39
N ILE A 121 -22.86 -21.99 -8.50
CA ILE A 121 -22.33 -23.29 -8.96
C ILE A 121 -20.78 -23.28 -9.03
N GLY A 122 -20.11 -22.13 -8.79
CA GLY A 122 -18.65 -22.01 -8.81
C GLY A 122 -18.16 -20.64 -9.30
N GLU A 123 -16.84 -20.48 -9.39
CA GLU A 123 -16.18 -19.28 -9.97
C GLU A 123 -16.25 -19.31 -11.50
N VAL A 124 -16.69 -18.21 -12.10
CA VAL A 124 -16.72 -18.03 -13.56
C VAL A 124 -15.98 -16.77 -13.97
N ALA A 125 -15.28 -16.82 -15.11
CA ALA A 125 -14.77 -15.61 -15.75
C ALA A 125 -15.88 -14.98 -16.61
N VAL A 126 -16.00 -13.66 -16.59
CA VAL A 126 -16.99 -12.95 -17.41
C VAL A 126 -16.64 -13.09 -18.89
N ASP A 127 -17.54 -13.70 -19.66
CA ASP A 127 -17.43 -13.82 -21.11
C ASP A 127 -18.21 -12.69 -21.80
N ASN A 128 -17.49 -11.76 -22.45
CA ASN A 128 -18.08 -10.60 -23.09
C ASN A 128 -18.55 -10.93 -24.50
N LYS A 129 -19.87 -10.90 -24.73
CA LYS A 129 -20.49 -11.16 -26.05
C LYS A 129 -20.10 -10.14 -27.13
N VAL A 130 -19.79 -8.90 -26.74
CA VAL A 130 -19.35 -7.81 -27.64
C VAL A 130 -18.25 -7.04 -26.94
N GLY A 131 -16.99 -7.37 -27.24
CA GLY A 131 -15.81 -6.69 -26.70
C GLY A 131 -14.59 -7.60 -26.67
N ASN A 132 -13.42 -7.08 -27.02
CA ASN A 132 -12.17 -7.84 -26.91
C ASN A 132 -11.70 -7.83 -25.45
N ARG A 133 -11.50 -9.02 -24.87
CA ARG A 133 -10.85 -9.16 -23.57
C ARG A 133 -9.38 -8.76 -23.71
N VAL A 134 -8.98 -7.71 -23.00
CA VAL A 134 -7.58 -7.27 -22.91
C VAL A 134 -7.08 -7.54 -21.50
N SER A 135 -5.82 -7.93 -21.38
CA SER A 135 -5.19 -8.11 -20.07
C SER A 135 -5.03 -6.77 -19.35
N MET A 136 -5.41 -6.75 -18.07
CA MET A 136 -5.22 -5.60 -17.18
C MET A 136 -3.85 -5.62 -16.49
N THR A 137 -3.07 -6.69 -16.63
CA THR A 137 -1.80 -6.92 -15.93
C THR A 137 -0.86 -5.72 -16.02
N SER A 138 -0.66 -5.13 -17.20
CA SER A 138 0.27 -3.99 -17.37
C SER A 138 -0.10 -2.76 -16.53
N LYS A 139 -1.41 -2.48 -16.36
CA LYS A 139 -1.88 -1.38 -15.53
C LYS A 139 -1.72 -1.70 -14.04
N MET A 140 -2.12 -2.90 -13.63
CA MET A 140 -1.97 -3.35 -12.24
C MET A 140 -0.51 -3.40 -11.82
N THR A 141 0.39 -3.93 -12.66
CA THR A 141 1.83 -3.94 -12.39
C THR A 141 2.38 -2.53 -12.21
N LYS A 142 1.95 -1.56 -13.03
CA LYS A 142 2.37 -0.15 -12.88
C LYS A 142 1.91 0.45 -11.55
N VAL A 143 0.65 0.23 -11.17
CA VAL A 143 0.09 0.74 -9.90
C VAL A 143 0.74 0.04 -8.70
N TRP A 144 0.96 -1.27 -8.77
CA TRP A 144 1.65 -2.04 -7.75
C TRP A 144 3.09 -1.57 -7.54
N ASN A 145 3.84 -1.32 -8.63
CA ASN A 145 5.19 -0.78 -8.53
C ASN A 145 5.21 0.62 -7.89
N ARG A 146 4.21 1.47 -8.17
CA ARG A 146 4.05 2.76 -7.50
C ARG A 146 3.76 2.60 -6.01
N PHE A 147 2.90 1.66 -5.64
CA PHE A 147 2.64 1.31 -4.25
C PHE A 147 3.92 0.86 -3.52
N ILE A 148 4.69 -0.06 -4.10
CA ILE A 148 5.95 -0.55 -3.51
C ILE A 148 7.00 0.58 -3.39
N GLU A 149 7.10 1.47 -4.37
CA GLU A 149 8.00 2.64 -4.29
C GLU A 149 7.59 3.55 -3.11
N LYS A 150 6.30 3.88 -2.98
CA LYS A 150 5.79 4.73 -1.90
C LYS A 150 5.89 4.05 -0.51
N LEU A 151 5.73 2.74 -0.42
CA LEU A 151 5.82 1.99 0.85
C LEU A 151 7.26 1.71 1.28
N HIS A 152 8.07 1.11 0.40
CA HIS A 152 9.42 0.59 0.72
C HIS A 152 10.58 1.35 0.06
N GLY A 153 10.32 2.20 -0.94
CA GLY A 153 11.37 2.94 -1.67
C GLY A 153 11.92 2.17 -2.87
N GLY A 154 11.17 1.18 -3.33
CA GLY A 154 11.42 0.38 -4.53
C GLY A 154 11.96 -1.01 -4.23
N PHE A 155 12.44 -1.67 -5.29
CA PHE A 155 13.05 -3.00 -5.23
C PHE A 155 14.55 -2.89 -4.97
N ARG A 156 15.10 -3.76 -4.12
CA ARG A 156 16.55 -3.92 -4.01
C ARG A 156 17.04 -4.71 -5.21
N SER A 157 17.80 -4.08 -6.09
CA SER A 157 18.37 -4.71 -7.28
C SER A 157 19.50 -5.71 -7.01
N HIS A 158 19.99 -5.79 -5.76
CA HIS A 158 21.14 -6.63 -5.37
C HIS A 158 21.03 -7.13 -3.91
N PRO A 159 20.01 -7.91 -3.52
CA PRO A 159 19.96 -8.44 -2.18
C PRO A 159 21.02 -9.53 -2.03
N SER A 160 22.04 -9.23 -1.23
CA SER A 160 22.90 -10.22 -0.60
C SER A 160 22.53 -10.25 0.87
N GLY A 161 22.48 -11.44 1.46
CA GLY A 161 21.92 -11.61 2.81
C GLY A 161 22.20 -12.99 3.37
N PHE A 162 21.35 -13.43 4.31
CA PHE A 162 21.43 -14.76 4.92
C PHE A 162 20.07 -15.46 4.74
N THR A 163 20.10 -16.76 4.45
CA THR A 163 18.92 -17.62 4.46
C THR A 163 18.41 -17.82 5.89
N ILE A 164 17.26 -18.45 6.01
CA ILE A 164 16.59 -18.83 7.27
C ILE A 164 17.51 -19.67 8.18
N GLU A 165 18.39 -20.45 7.55
CA GLU A 165 19.37 -21.32 8.21
C GLU A 165 20.65 -20.59 8.62
N GLY A 166 20.73 -19.28 8.35
CA GLY A 166 21.93 -18.48 8.59
C GLY A 166 23.01 -18.62 7.51
N ASN A 167 22.70 -19.24 6.37
CA ASN A 167 23.66 -19.40 5.28
C ASN A 167 23.72 -18.11 4.44
N PRO A 168 24.90 -17.54 4.18
CA PRO A 168 24.99 -16.35 3.33
C PRO A 168 24.51 -16.68 1.91
N PHE A 169 23.71 -15.80 1.31
CA PHE A 169 23.37 -15.82 -0.11
C PHE A 169 23.87 -14.56 -0.80
N TRP A 170 24.34 -14.74 -2.03
CA TRP A 170 24.79 -13.67 -2.90
C TRP A 170 23.82 -13.50 -4.06
N TYR A 171 23.61 -12.26 -4.46
CA TYR A 171 22.91 -11.95 -5.70
C TYR A 171 23.62 -12.64 -6.86
N LEU A 172 22.92 -13.57 -7.51
CA LEU A 172 23.34 -14.15 -8.78
C LEU A 172 22.69 -13.32 -9.88
N PRO A 173 23.46 -12.75 -10.84
CA PRO A 173 22.88 -12.04 -11.97
C PRO A 173 21.90 -12.99 -12.71
N GLY A 174 20.61 -12.64 -12.72
CA GLY A 174 19.55 -13.47 -13.31
C GLY A 174 18.78 -14.39 -12.35
N GLY A 175 19.09 -14.40 -11.05
CA GLY A 175 18.31 -15.08 -10.02
C GLY A 175 17.32 -14.13 -9.35
N GLY A 176 16.02 -14.31 -9.61
CA GLY A 176 14.93 -13.45 -9.12
C GLY A 176 14.64 -13.64 -7.63
N VAL A 177 15.49 -13.10 -6.77
CA VAL A 177 15.17 -12.88 -5.36
C VAL A 177 15.01 -11.37 -5.17
N ASP A 178 13.77 -10.89 -5.26
CA ASP A 178 13.45 -9.51 -4.92
C ASP A 178 13.20 -9.42 -3.42
N TYR A 179 14.08 -8.73 -2.70
CA TYR A 179 13.90 -8.47 -1.27
C TYR A 179 13.26 -7.09 -1.08
N TYR A 180 12.08 -7.05 -0.46
CA TYR A 180 11.48 -5.81 0.01
C TYR A 180 12.37 -5.22 1.12
N GLY A 181 12.83 -3.98 0.94
CA GLY A 181 13.69 -3.35 1.93
C GLY A 181 13.84 -1.86 1.71
N ILE A 182 14.16 -1.15 2.79
CA ILE A 182 14.37 0.29 2.75
C ILE A 182 15.59 0.58 1.87
N ASN A 183 15.36 1.27 0.75
CA ASN A 183 16.41 1.89 -0.03
C ASN A 183 16.55 3.34 0.45
N ARG A 184 17.52 3.61 1.33
CA ARG A 184 17.72 4.94 1.91
C ARG A 184 18.12 5.92 0.81
N LYS A 185 17.17 6.77 0.41
CA LYS A 185 17.38 7.85 -0.56
C LYS A 185 17.26 9.20 0.15
N SER A 186 17.99 10.19 -0.33
CA SER A 186 17.72 11.61 -0.04
C SER A 186 16.74 12.17 -1.07
N GLY A 187 15.92 13.15 -0.68
CA GLY A 187 14.81 13.61 -1.53
C GLY A 187 13.49 12.95 -1.12
N ASN A 188 12.71 12.45 -2.07
CA ASN A 188 11.43 11.80 -1.77
C ASN A 188 11.68 10.44 -1.12
N VAL A 189 11.10 10.24 0.06
CA VAL A 189 11.28 9.02 0.86
C VAL A 189 10.00 8.19 0.91
N SER A 190 10.15 6.90 1.18
CA SER A 190 9.03 6.00 1.39
C SER A 190 8.48 6.08 2.82
N LEU A 191 7.25 5.59 3.03
CA LEU A 191 6.60 5.55 4.35
C LEU A 191 7.49 4.83 5.37
N VAL A 192 8.00 3.65 5.01
CA VAL A 192 8.85 2.88 5.92
C VAL A 192 10.16 3.63 6.19
N GLN A 193 10.78 4.27 5.20
CA GLN A 193 11.97 5.09 5.47
C GLN A 193 11.66 6.23 6.44
N PHE A 194 10.56 6.97 6.22
CA PHE A 194 10.14 8.07 7.09
C PHE A 194 9.95 7.65 8.55
N LEU A 195 9.26 6.53 8.79
CA LEU A 195 9.02 5.99 10.13
C LEU A 195 10.31 5.59 10.84
N PHE A 196 11.23 4.94 10.13
CA PHE A 196 12.51 4.52 10.70
C PHE A 196 13.47 5.69 10.97
N ASP A 197 13.46 6.67 10.08
CA ASP A 197 14.27 7.89 10.19
C ASP A 197 13.82 8.76 11.37
N ASN A 198 12.52 8.77 11.68
CA ASN A 198 11.91 9.53 12.79
C ASN A 198 11.46 8.61 13.93
N LYS A 199 12.12 7.46 14.14
CA LYS A 199 11.74 6.45 15.14
C LYS A 199 11.56 7.02 16.55
N SER A 200 12.33 8.04 16.93
CA SER A 200 12.22 8.71 18.23
C SER A 200 10.81 9.23 18.52
N ASP A 201 10.08 9.61 17.46
CA ASP A 201 8.78 10.25 17.54
C ASP A 201 7.65 9.20 17.54
N TYR A 202 7.99 7.91 17.34
CA TYR A 202 7.05 6.79 17.26
C TYR A 202 7.48 5.65 18.20
N PRO A 203 7.24 5.77 19.51
CA PRO A 203 7.68 4.77 20.49
C PRO A 203 6.97 3.42 20.32
N LEU A 204 5.74 3.42 19.80
CA LEU A 204 4.95 2.21 19.53
C LEU A 204 5.28 1.56 18.18
N LEU A 205 6.14 2.19 17.36
CA LEU A 205 6.54 1.64 16.07
C LEU A 205 7.31 0.35 16.32
N ASP A 206 6.74 -0.76 15.89
CA ASP A 206 7.47 -2.01 15.92
C ASP A 206 8.47 -2.05 14.76
N THR A 207 9.75 -2.00 15.13
CA THR A 207 10.88 -1.94 14.20
C THR A 207 11.35 -3.31 13.71
N ASN A 208 10.70 -4.39 14.13
CA ASN A 208 11.05 -5.72 13.68
C ASN A 208 10.58 -5.95 12.24
N TYR A 209 11.45 -5.61 11.28
CA TYR A 209 11.22 -5.85 9.86
C TYR A 209 11.10 -7.36 9.52
N ARG A 210 11.40 -8.29 10.44
CA ARG A 210 11.19 -9.74 10.20
C ARG A 210 9.78 -10.22 10.52
N ARG A 211 8.92 -9.38 11.09
CA ARG A 211 7.51 -9.71 11.36
C ARG A 211 6.69 -9.95 10.08
N PHE A 212 7.23 -9.55 8.93
CA PHE A 212 6.59 -9.62 7.62
C PHE A 212 6.51 -11.03 7.04
N GLY A 213 7.04 -12.03 7.76
CA GLY A 213 7.12 -13.40 7.27
C GLY A 213 8.13 -13.53 6.13
N GLU A 214 8.27 -14.76 5.65
CA GLU A 214 9.00 -15.06 4.43
C GLU A 214 8.03 -14.89 3.26
N PHE A 215 8.21 -13.83 2.48
CA PHE A 215 7.44 -13.64 1.26
C PHE A 215 7.92 -14.65 0.24
N LYS A 216 7.06 -15.62 -0.05
CA LYS A 216 7.22 -16.49 -1.20
C LYS A 216 6.89 -15.70 -2.46
N ASN A 217 7.73 -15.79 -3.47
CA ASN A 217 7.41 -15.21 -4.78
C ASN A 217 6.19 -15.92 -5.40
N GLU A 218 5.75 -15.48 -6.59
CA GLU A 218 4.62 -16.08 -7.32
C GLU A 218 4.79 -17.60 -7.60
N LEU A 219 5.99 -18.15 -7.39
CA LEU A 219 6.31 -19.56 -7.52
C LEU A 219 6.27 -20.33 -6.18
N GLY A 220 5.91 -19.67 -5.08
CA GLY A 220 5.86 -20.32 -3.76
C GLY A 220 7.24 -20.55 -3.13
N LEU A 221 8.28 -19.89 -3.63
CA LEU A 221 9.68 -20.01 -3.19
C LEU A 221 10.10 -18.85 -2.30
#